data_AF-A0AAU3VFD9-F1
#
_entry.id   AF-A0AAU3VFD9-F1
#
_cell.length_a   1.000
_cell.length_b   1.000
_cell.length_c   1.000
_cell.angle_alpha   90.00
_cell.angle_beta   90.00
_cell.angle_gamma   90.00
#
_symmetry.space_group_name_H-M   'P 1'
#
loop_
_entity.id
_entity.type
_entity.pdbx_description
1 polymer ?
#
loop_
_entity_poly.entity_id
_entity_poly.type
_entity_poly.pdbx_seq_one_letter_code
_entity_poly.pdbx_strand_id
1 'polypeptide(L)'
;MVRQVISRAEEWNRAPATDAADERREAELLAEEMATSERRTALAEMFAVGDIDASTMRAGIGRCDADLGKIRTELADLAAKRVRVDLGDVEYLWEELDYEDPDRIDYVRTVVMQVCELVELLPRGRGVRRFRSEHCRITFRIP
;
A
#
# COMPACT_ATOMS: atom_id res chain seq x y z
N MET A 1 26.35 -9.29 -1.27
CA MET A 1 25.35 -8.20 -1.13
C MET A 1 24.74 -7.80 -2.47
N VAL A 2 25.53 -7.40 -3.49
CA VAL A 2 25.04 -7.07 -4.84
C VAL A 2 24.15 -8.17 -5.46
N ARG A 3 24.54 -9.44 -5.30
CA ARG A 3 23.77 -10.60 -5.80
C ARG A 3 22.38 -10.76 -5.14
N GLN A 4 22.24 -10.40 -3.86
CA GLN A 4 20.95 -10.41 -3.16
C GLN A 4 20.05 -9.28 -3.64
N VAL A 5 20.62 -8.09 -3.89
CA VAL A 5 19.88 -6.93 -4.43
C VAL A 5 19.36 -7.21 -5.83
N ILE A 6 20.20 -7.77 -6.72
CA ILE A 6 19.80 -8.19 -8.07
C ILE A 6 18.72 -9.27 -8.00
N SER A 7 18.89 -10.28 -7.15
CA SER A 7 17.87 -11.33 -6.96
C SER A 7 16.53 -10.77 -6.48
N ARG A 8 16.54 -9.77 -5.59
CA ARG A 8 15.32 -9.10 -5.10
C ARG A 8 14.66 -8.27 -6.19
N ALA A 9 15.45 -7.52 -6.97
CA ALA A 9 14.95 -6.73 -8.10
C ALA A 9 14.38 -7.62 -9.22
N GLU A 10 14.99 -8.78 -9.49
CA GLU A 10 14.48 -9.77 -10.44
C GLU A 10 13.22 -10.48 -9.92
N GLU A 11 13.11 -10.69 -8.61
CA GLU A 11 11.88 -11.17 -7.95
C GLU A 11 10.75 -10.13 -8.10
N TRP A 12 11.07 -8.84 -7.99
CA TRP A 12 10.13 -7.73 -8.18
C TRP A 12 9.69 -7.55 -9.63
N ASN A 13 10.61 -7.62 -10.59
CA ASN A 13 10.28 -7.57 -12.02
C ASN A 13 9.46 -8.78 -12.47
N ARG A 14 9.57 -9.91 -11.77
CA ARG A 14 8.74 -11.11 -11.98
C ARG A 14 7.44 -11.10 -11.19
N ALA A 15 7.32 -10.24 -10.19
CA ALA A 15 6.07 -10.11 -9.45
C ALA A 15 4.98 -9.64 -10.42
N PRO A 16 3.82 -10.31 -10.46
CA PRO A 16 2.74 -9.89 -11.32
C PRO A 16 2.38 -8.44 -11.00
N ALA A 17 2.19 -7.62 -12.03
CA ALA A 17 1.58 -6.31 -11.86
C ALA A 17 0.30 -6.47 -11.04
N THR A 18 0.03 -5.53 -10.12
CA THR A 18 -1.19 -5.54 -9.32
C THR A 18 -2.37 -5.77 -10.25
N ASP A 19 -3.07 -6.91 -10.10
CA ASP A 19 -4.15 -7.27 -11.01
C ASP A 19 -5.24 -6.20 -10.92
N ALA A 20 -5.73 -5.71 -12.06
CA ALA A 20 -6.87 -4.78 -12.10
C ALA A 20 -8.11 -5.37 -11.42
N ALA A 21 -8.20 -6.70 -11.25
CA ALA A 21 -9.17 -7.35 -10.40
C ALA A 21 -8.94 -7.06 -8.90
N ASP A 22 -7.70 -7.16 -8.42
CA ASP A 22 -7.35 -6.88 -7.02
C ASP A 22 -7.53 -5.41 -6.66
N GLU A 23 -7.22 -4.49 -7.58
CA GLU A 23 -7.48 -3.05 -7.37
C GLU A 23 -8.98 -2.74 -7.29
N ARG A 24 -9.80 -3.38 -8.13
CA ARG A 24 -11.27 -3.24 -8.05
C ARG A 24 -11.81 -3.82 -6.74
N ARG A 25 -11.35 -5.01 -6.35
CA ARG A 25 -11.78 -5.66 -5.11
C ARG A 25 -11.39 -4.85 -3.87
N GLU A 26 -10.19 -4.27 -3.86
CA GLU A 26 -9.77 -3.36 -2.79
C GLU A 26 -10.68 -2.13 -2.70
N ALA A 27 -11.02 -1.50 -3.84
CA ALA A 27 -11.91 -0.35 -3.86
C ALA A 27 -13.32 -0.70 -3.34
N GLU A 28 -13.85 -1.87 -3.70
CA GLU A 28 -15.11 -2.40 -3.16
C GLU A 28 -15.03 -2.60 -1.65
N LEU A 29 -13.98 -3.26 -1.15
CA LEU A 29 -13.80 -3.51 0.28
C LEU A 29 -13.65 -2.23 1.10
N LEU A 30 -12.97 -1.20 0.58
CA LEU A 30 -12.88 0.10 1.24
C LEU A 30 -14.24 0.82 1.29
N ALA A 31 -15.05 0.72 0.24
CA ALA A 31 -16.41 1.25 0.24
C ALA A 31 -17.31 0.48 1.22
N GLU A 32 -17.18 -0.85 1.29
CA GLU A 32 -17.86 -1.69 2.27
C GLU A 32 -17.44 -1.37 3.72
N GLU A 33 -16.14 -1.10 3.96
CA GLU A 33 -15.63 -0.69 5.28
C GLU A 33 -16.28 0.62 5.72
N MET A 34 -16.25 1.63 4.84
CA MET A 34 -16.90 2.92 5.09
C MET A 34 -18.39 2.76 5.42
N ALA A 35 -19.14 2.06 4.56
CA ALA A 35 -20.57 1.87 4.75
C ALA A 35 -20.90 1.08 6.03
N THR A 36 -20.02 0.16 6.45
CA THR A 36 -20.19 -0.60 7.70
C THR A 36 -19.87 0.26 8.92
N SER A 37 -18.86 1.12 8.83
CA SER A 37 -18.51 2.11 9.86
C SER A 37 -19.61 3.16 10.06
N GLU A 38 -20.20 3.64 8.96
CA GLU A 38 -21.35 4.54 8.98
C GLU A 38 -22.57 3.87 9.63
N ARG A 39 -22.89 2.62 9.26
CA ARG A 39 -23.96 1.85 9.91
C ARG A 39 -23.72 1.67 11.41
N ARG A 40 -22.48 1.41 11.82
CA ARG A 40 -22.10 1.29 13.24
C ARG A 40 -22.34 2.60 13.99
N THR A 41 -22.03 3.73 13.36
CA THR A 41 -22.25 5.07 13.92
C THR A 41 -23.74 5.38 14.02
N ALA A 42 -24.51 5.10 12.97
CA ALA A 42 -25.96 5.29 12.96
C ALA A 42 -26.66 4.49 14.06
N LEU A 43 -26.21 3.26 14.36
CA LEU A 43 -26.73 2.49 15.49
C LEU A 43 -26.50 3.16 16.85
N ALA A 44 -25.36 3.83 17.02
CA ALA A 44 -25.07 4.58 18.24
C ALA A 44 -25.96 5.83 18.36
N GLU A 45 -26.21 6.52 17.24
CA GLU A 45 -27.10 7.67 17.18
C GLU A 45 -28.56 7.29 17.47
N MET A 46 -29.07 6.21 16.85
CA MET A 46 -30.42 5.69 17.11
C MET A 46 -30.60 5.32 18.58
N PHE A 47 -29.58 4.73 19.21
CA PHE A 47 -29.64 4.45 20.65
C PHE A 47 -29.65 5.72 21.49
N ALA A 48 -28.84 6.74 21.14
CA ALA A 48 -28.77 8.00 21.85
C ALA A 48 -30.10 8.79 21.81
N VAL A 49 -30.82 8.71 20.68
CA VAL A 49 -32.14 9.35 20.52
C VAL A 49 -33.29 8.49 21.09
N GLY A 50 -33.01 7.22 21.41
CA GLY A 50 -33.97 6.30 22.04
C GLY A 50 -34.82 5.49 21.06
N ASP A 51 -34.48 5.47 19.77
CA ASP A 51 -35.18 4.71 18.74
C ASP A 51 -34.97 3.19 18.87
N ILE A 52 -33.87 2.77 19.51
CA ILE A 52 -33.55 1.37 19.77
C ILE A 52 -33.11 1.16 21.23
N ASP A 53 -33.32 -0.05 21.73
CA ASP A 53 -32.84 -0.45 23.05
C ASP A 53 -31.35 -0.88 23.05
N ALA A 54 -30.76 -0.97 24.24
CA ALA A 54 -29.35 -1.31 24.43
C ALA A 54 -28.98 -2.72 23.95
N SER A 55 -29.92 -3.67 23.95
CA SER A 55 -29.68 -5.04 23.46
C SER A 55 -29.63 -5.07 21.93
N THR A 56 -30.50 -4.31 21.27
CA THR A 56 -30.54 -4.12 19.82
C THR A 56 -29.28 -3.40 19.34
N MET A 57 -28.85 -2.34 20.04
CA MET A 57 -27.59 -1.64 19.76
C MET A 57 -26.39 -2.60 19.86
N ARG A 58 -26.26 -3.34 20.97
CA ARG A 58 -25.14 -4.28 21.17
C ARG A 58 -25.08 -5.38 20.12
N ALA A 59 -26.23 -5.96 19.75
CA ALA A 59 -26.29 -6.97 18.70
C ALA A 59 -25.93 -6.39 17.33
N GLY A 60 -26.38 -5.17 17.03
CA GLY A 60 -26.04 -4.45 15.80
C GLY A 60 -24.55 -4.15 15.68
N ILE A 61 -23.97 -3.55 16.74
CA ILE A 61 -22.53 -3.25 16.80
C ILE A 61 -21.71 -4.53 16.68
N GLY A 62 -22.09 -5.61 17.38
CA GLY A 62 -21.39 -6.88 17.29
C GLY A 62 -21.35 -7.46 15.87
N ARG A 63 -22.43 -7.30 15.08
CA ARG A 63 -22.42 -7.68 13.66
C ARG A 63 -21.52 -6.79 12.82
N CYS A 64 -21.59 -5.46 13.00
CA CYS A 64 -20.72 -4.52 12.30
C CYS A 64 -19.24 -4.79 12.60
N ASP A 65 -18.89 -5.05 13.86
CA ASP A 65 -17.51 -5.35 14.26
C ASP A 65 -17.01 -6.67 13.63
N ALA A 66 -17.87 -7.70 13.54
CA ALA A 66 -17.54 -8.94 12.86
C ALA A 66 -17.33 -8.76 11.35
N ASP A 67 -18.17 -7.95 10.70
CA ASP A 67 -18.04 -7.64 9.27
C ASP A 67 -16.80 -6.80 8.99
N LEU A 68 -16.52 -5.77 9.80
CA LEU A 68 -15.29 -4.99 9.73
C LEU A 68 -14.04 -5.86 9.92
N GLY A 69 -14.09 -6.85 10.83
CA GLY A 69 -13.01 -7.81 11.01
C GLY A 69 -12.71 -8.60 9.74
N LYS A 70 -13.75 -9.09 9.05
CA LYS A 70 -13.60 -9.82 7.78
C LYS A 70 -13.04 -8.92 6.68
N ILE A 71 -13.63 -7.73 6.50
CA ILE A 71 -13.19 -6.76 5.48
C ILE A 71 -11.72 -6.40 5.68
N ARG A 72 -11.30 -6.12 6.92
CA ARG A 72 -9.89 -5.79 7.24
C ARG A 72 -8.93 -6.96 7.01
N THR A 73 -9.38 -8.18 7.26
CA THR A 73 -8.59 -9.39 6.98
C THR A 73 -8.39 -9.54 5.49
N GLU A 74 -9.44 -9.36 4.68
CA GLU A 74 -9.35 -9.47 3.22
C GLU A 74 -8.49 -8.35 2.62
N LEU A 75 -8.61 -7.12 3.13
CA LEU A 75 -7.72 -6.01 2.77
C LEU A 75 -6.25 -6.31 3.11
N ALA A 76 -5.98 -6.88 4.28
CA ALA A 76 -4.64 -7.29 4.67
C ALA A 76 -4.08 -8.40 3.78
N ASP A 77 -4.91 -9.38 3.39
CA ASP A 77 -4.52 -10.44 2.46
C ASP A 77 -4.21 -9.89 1.06
N LEU A 78 -5.02 -8.94 0.56
CA LEU A 78 -4.74 -8.25 -0.70
C LEU A 78 -3.44 -7.42 -0.62
N ALA A 79 -3.19 -6.76 0.51
CA ALA A 79 -1.95 -6.03 0.74
C ALA A 79 -0.74 -6.96 0.82
N ALA A 80 -0.84 -8.10 1.49
CA ALA A 80 0.23 -9.08 1.62
C ALA A 80 0.59 -9.76 0.28
N LYS A 81 -0.38 -9.92 -0.62
CA LYS A 81 -0.15 -10.41 -2.00
C LYS A 81 0.56 -9.39 -2.87
N ARG A 82 0.50 -8.11 -2.53
CA ARG A 82 1.20 -7.05 -3.27
C ARG A 82 2.62 -6.94 -2.76
N VAL A 83 3.59 -7.17 -3.64
CA VAL A 83 4.94 -6.66 -3.46
C VAL A 83 4.90 -5.16 -3.78
N ARG A 84 4.38 -4.35 -2.87
CA ARG A 84 4.49 -2.89 -2.94
C ARG A 84 5.57 -2.45 -1.95
N VAL A 85 6.70 -2.02 -2.50
CA VAL A 85 7.39 -0.87 -1.90
C VAL A 85 6.43 0.29 -2.15
N ASP A 86 5.76 0.79 -1.11
CA ASP A 86 5.02 2.04 -1.27
C ASP A 86 6.05 3.14 -1.57
N LEU A 87 5.89 3.87 -2.66
CA LEU A 87 6.84 4.94 -3.00
C LEU A 87 6.68 6.14 -2.05
N GLY A 88 5.59 6.20 -1.27
CA GLY A 88 5.52 7.06 -0.08
C GLY A 88 6.48 6.62 1.02
N ASP A 89 6.72 5.31 1.17
CA ASP A 89 7.77 4.79 2.06
C ASP A 89 9.16 5.10 1.50
N VAL A 90 9.32 5.30 0.18
CA VAL A 90 10.64 5.65 -0.38
C VAL A 90 11.05 7.05 0.03
N GLU A 91 10.15 8.03 0.05
CA GLU A 91 10.43 9.41 0.48
C GLU A 91 10.71 9.47 2.00
N TYR A 92 9.94 8.74 2.81
CA TYR A 92 10.21 8.56 4.25
C TYR A 92 11.53 7.81 4.50
N LEU A 93 11.81 6.73 3.75
CA LEU A 93 13.04 5.97 3.83
C LEU A 93 14.24 6.82 3.36
N TRP A 94 14.05 7.74 2.40
CA TRP A 94 15.07 8.71 2.01
C TRP A 94 15.33 9.72 3.13
N GLU A 95 14.30 10.27 3.77
CA GLU A 95 14.47 11.16 4.93
C GLU A 95 15.13 10.44 6.12
N GLU A 96 14.73 9.20 6.40
CA GLU A 96 15.28 8.37 7.49
C GLU A 96 16.73 7.94 7.20
N LEU A 97 17.06 7.63 5.93
CA LEU A 97 18.44 7.37 5.48
C LEU A 97 19.33 8.61 5.55
N ASP A 98 18.80 9.80 5.26
CA ASP A 98 19.56 11.07 5.26
C ASP A 98 19.81 11.55 6.70
N TYR A 99 18.93 11.18 7.63
CA TYR A 99 19.01 11.60 9.04
C TYR A 99 19.81 10.63 9.93
N GLU A 100 19.67 9.32 9.74
CA GLU A 100 20.29 8.33 10.66
C GLU A 100 21.74 7.97 10.29
N ASP A 101 22.10 7.99 9.00
CA ASP A 101 23.44 7.60 8.56
C ASP A 101 23.79 8.13 7.15
N PRO A 102 24.40 9.33 7.04
CA PRO A 102 24.80 9.92 5.76
C PRO A 102 25.71 9.03 4.91
N ASP A 103 26.58 8.22 5.54
CA ASP A 103 27.49 7.31 4.85
C ASP A 103 26.72 6.16 4.16
N ARG A 104 25.54 5.81 4.69
CA ARG A 104 24.65 4.82 4.10
C ARG A 104 24.01 5.31 2.80
N ILE A 105 23.73 6.61 2.66
CA ILE A 105 23.26 7.18 1.39
C ILE A 105 24.34 7.13 0.33
N ASP A 106 25.58 7.49 0.66
CA ASP A 106 26.67 7.40 -0.30
C ASP A 106 26.97 5.96 -0.70
N TYR A 107 26.78 5.01 0.23
CA TYR A 107 26.80 3.59 -0.06
C TYR A 107 25.68 3.19 -1.04
N VAL A 108 24.42 3.56 -0.78
CA VAL A 108 23.28 3.27 -1.66
C VAL A 108 23.48 3.91 -3.04
N ARG A 109 23.89 5.17 -3.10
CA ARG A 109 24.22 5.89 -4.34
C ARG A 109 25.31 5.17 -5.11
N THR A 110 26.36 4.70 -4.43
CA THR A 110 27.44 3.92 -5.04
C THR A 110 26.90 2.62 -5.63
N VAL A 111 26.07 1.88 -4.90
CA VAL A 111 25.45 0.63 -5.39
C VAL A 111 24.56 0.91 -6.60
N VAL A 112 23.70 1.93 -6.54
CA VAL A 112 22.84 2.33 -7.67
C VAL A 112 23.69 2.73 -8.88
N MET A 113 24.75 3.51 -8.68
CA MET A 113 25.67 3.90 -9.76
C MET A 113 26.48 2.73 -10.32
N GLN A 114 26.71 1.67 -9.55
CA GLN A 114 27.40 0.46 -10.02
C GLN A 114 26.47 -0.48 -10.79
N VAL A 115 25.21 -0.57 -10.37
CA VAL A 115 24.25 -1.56 -10.87
C VAL A 115 23.37 -1.01 -11.99
N CYS A 116 23.01 0.27 -11.94
CA CYS A 116 22.16 0.91 -12.95
C CYS A 116 23.01 1.56 -14.06
N GLU A 117 22.66 1.26 -15.31
CA GLU A 117 23.22 1.88 -16.49
C GLU A 117 22.46 3.17 -16.84
N LEU A 118 21.13 3.09 -16.82
CA LEU A 118 20.25 4.19 -17.19
C LEU A 118 18.98 4.15 -16.34
N VAL A 119 18.51 5.33 -15.92
CA VAL A 119 17.20 5.50 -15.30
C VAL A 119 16.44 6.54 -16.12
N GLU A 120 15.42 6.11 -16.84
CA GLU A 120 14.55 6.98 -17.64
C GLU A 120 13.27 7.30 -16.87
N LEU A 121 12.99 8.58 -16.66
CA LEU A 121 11.71 9.04 -16.10
C LEU A 121 10.75 9.33 -17.24
N LEU A 122 9.61 8.64 -17.26
CA LEU A 122 8.61 8.79 -18.30
C LEU A 122 7.60 9.90 -17.93
N PRO A 123 7.05 10.63 -18.94
CA PRO A 123 6.13 11.73 -18.69
C PRO A 123 4.91 11.26 -17.87
N ARG A 124 4.58 12.02 -16.83
CA ARG A 124 3.41 11.75 -15.98
C ARG A 124 2.21 12.53 -16.49
N GLY A 125 1.05 11.89 -16.49
CA GLY A 125 -0.23 12.57 -16.73
C GLY A 125 -0.45 13.69 -15.72
N ARG A 126 -1.08 14.79 -16.15
CA ARG A 126 -1.40 15.93 -15.27
C ARG A 126 -2.35 15.45 -14.17
N GLY A 127 -2.00 15.68 -12.89
CA GLY A 127 -2.82 15.28 -11.73
C GLY A 127 -2.50 13.92 -11.13
N VAL A 128 -1.50 13.20 -11.65
CA VAL A 128 -1.03 11.93 -11.07
C VAL A 128 -0.33 12.19 -9.73
N ARG A 129 -0.98 11.81 -8.62
CA ARG A 129 -0.45 12.00 -7.26
C ARG A 129 0.56 10.92 -6.82
N ARG A 130 0.52 9.73 -7.42
CA ARG A 130 1.38 8.58 -7.02
C ARG A 130 2.34 8.15 -8.12
N PHE A 131 3.58 7.84 -7.75
CA PHE A 131 4.57 7.28 -8.68
C PHE A 131 4.23 5.80 -8.90
N ARG A 132 4.42 5.31 -10.13
CA ARG A 132 4.05 3.96 -10.56
C ARG A 132 5.22 3.40 -11.35
N SER A 133 5.33 2.09 -11.44
CA SER A 133 6.38 1.42 -12.21
C SER A 133 6.40 1.87 -13.67
N GLU A 134 5.24 2.16 -14.27
CA GLU A 134 5.13 2.70 -15.63
C GLU A 134 5.72 4.12 -15.82
N HIS A 135 6.05 4.84 -14.74
CA HIS A 135 6.67 6.16 -14.80
C HIS A 135 8.21 6.10 -14.80
N CYS A 136 8.81 4.91 -14.69
CA CYS A 136 10.26 4.75 -14.67
C CYS A 136 10.67 3.53 -15.47
N ARG A 137 11.75 3.65 -16.24
CA ARG A 137 12.46 2.50 -16.79
C ARG A 137 13.89 2.50 -16.25
N ILE A 138 14.33 1.35 -15.75
CA ILE A 138 15.70 1.17 -15.25
C ILE A 138 16.38 0.15 -16.15
N THR A 139 17.49 0.56 -16.77
CA THR A 139 18.42 -0.33 -17.45
C THR A 139 19.55 -0.65 -16.49
N PHE A 140 19.81 -1.93 -16.25
CA PHE A 140 20.90 -2.38 -15.40
C PHE A 140 22.15 -2.62 -16.23
N ARG A 141 23.32 -2.32 -15.65
CA ARG A 141 24.61 -2.72 -16.25
C ARG A 141 24.67 -4.23 -16.20
N ILE A 142 24.70 -4.86 -17.38
CA ILE A 142 24.95 -6.30 -17.50
C ILE A 142 26.42 -6.51 -17.11
N PRO A 143 26.73 -7.42 -16.16
CA PRO A 143 28.11 -7.73 -15.79
C PRO A 143 28.93 -8.33 -16.93
#